data_AF-A0A2M8Z8L9-F1
#
_entry.id   AF-A0A2M8Z8L9-F1
#
_cell.length_a   1.000
_cell.length_b   1.000
_cell.length_c   1.000
_cell.angle_alpha   90.00
_cell.angle_beta   90.00
_cell.angle_gamma   90.00
#
_symmetry.space_group_name_H-M   'P 1'
#
loop_
_entity.id
_entity.type
_entity.pdbx_description
1 polymer ?
#
loop_
_entity_poly.entity_id
_entity_poly.type
_entity_poly.pdbx_seq_one_letter_code
_entity_poly.pdbx_strand_id
1 'polypeptide(L)'
;MQEKKMMHLNITKDQVGQYVFLPGSVERAAKIAAYFDNPVKIAHHREYLTYTGTLAGVPVSVTSTGIGGPSSAIAVEELYECGAHTMMRIGSCASTSPKVKVGDVVIPNGAVRMEGTGIHYLPEEFPAVPDYEMVKELEAAAKKLDIPYNIGVTISKDSFYTEVSPETKPVYYELKNKWEAYEKGGATNSSMECATLFLVAASLDIRMSSVMISATNYKSYSNDDKDYPREWEDRAIQVGIEAMTQIIKKDMADR
;
A
#
# COMPACT_ATOMS: atom_id res chain seq x y z
N MET A 1 2.91 32.65 13.49
CA MET A 1 1.85 31.67 13.79
C MET A 1 2.53 30.35 14.10
N GLN A 2 2.09 29.64 15.13
CA GLN A 2 2.67 28.33 15.48
C GLN A 2 2.30 27.33 14.37
N GLU A 3 3.28 26.57 13.90
CA GLU A 3 3.08 25.63 12.79
C GLU A 3 2.10 24.52 13.21
N LYS A 4 1.07 24.25 12.38
CA LYS A 4 0.03 23.27 12.68
C LYS A 4 0.65 21.88 12.71
N LYS A 5 0.65 21.24 13.88
CA LYS A 5 1.10 19.86 14.05
C LYS A 5 -0.07 18.91 13.88
N MET A 6 0.11 17.89 13.05
CA MET A 6 -0.90 16.86 12.80
C MET A 6 -1.14 16.00 14.05
N MET A 7 -2.40 15.64 14.29
CA MET A 7 -2.82 15.04 15.56
C MET A 7 -2.35 13.59 15.73
N HIS A 8 -2.41 12.80 14.65
CA HIS A 8 -2.17 11.36 14.72
C HIS A 8 -0.74 10.99 14.35
N LEU A 9 -0.16 11.64 13.32
CA LEU A 9 1.19 11.38 12.85
C LEU A 9 2.24 12.18 13.64
N ASN A 10 1.83 13.26 14.33
CA ASN A 10 2.71 14.13 15.11
C ASN A 10 3.83 14.77 14.25
N ILE A 11 3.47 15.19 13.03
CA ILE A 11 4.35 15.83 12.02
C ILE A 11 3.89 17.26 11.68
N THR A 12 4.78 18.04 11.07
CA THR A 12 4.51 19.36 10.48
C THR A 12 4.86 19.38 8.98
N LYS A 13 4.38 20.39 8.26
CA LYS A 13 4.51 20.52 6.80
C LYS A 13 5.98 20.54 6.32
N ASP A 14 6.86 21.18 7.07
CA ASP A 14 8.29 21.28 6.79
C ASP A 14 9.07 19.96 7.01
N GLN A 15 8.46 18.96 7.65
CA GLN A 15 9.12 17.73 8.05
C GLN A 15 8.94 16.57 7.07
N VAL A 16 8.04 16.67 6.09
CA VAL A 16 7.72 15.59 5.15
C VAL A 16 7.94 16.00 3.70
N GLY A 17 8.33 15.02 2.88
CA GLY A 17 8.47 15.17 1.44
C GLY A 17 7.11 15.13 0.73
N GLN A 18 7.11 15.53 -0.54
CA GLN A 18 5.91 15.48 -1.38
C GLN A 18 5.57 14.05 -1.86
N TYR A 19 6.56 13.17 -1.84
CA TYR A 19 6.47 11.75 -2.21
C TYR A 19 6.60 10.89 -0.97
N VAL A 20 5.62 10.01 -0.73
CA VAL A 20 5.56 9.25 0.53
C VAL A 20 5.33 7.77 0.29
N PHE A 21 6.10 6.93 0.98
CA PHE A 21 5.87 5.50 1.04
C PHE A 21 5.01 5.14 2.26
N LEU A 22 4.07 4.22 2.08
CA LEU A 22 3.07 3.83 3.08
C LEU A 22 3.12 2.32 3.38
N PRO A 23 4.07 1.84 4.19
CA PRO A 23 4.04 0.48 4.69
C PRO A 23 3.00 0.30 5.79
N GLY A 24 2.47 -0.92 5.96
CA GLY A 24 1.59 -1.21 7.09
C GLY A 24 2.32 -1.17 8.45
N SER A 25 3.53 -1.75 8.52
CA SER A 25 4.26 -1.91 9.78
C SER A 25 5.39 -0.89 9.98
N VAL A 26 5.67 -0.58 11.25
CA VAL A 26 6.76 0.34 11.65
C VAL A 26 8.13 -0.24 11.29
N GLU A 27 8.30 -1.56 11.35
CA GLU A 27 9.54 -2.24 11.00
C GLU A 27 9.87 -2.05 9.51
N ARG A 28 8.84 -2.13 8.65
CA ARG A 28 9.02 -1.91 7.22
C ARG A 28 9.25 -0.43 6.90
N ALA A 29 8.69 0.50 7.67
CA ALA A 29 9.02 1.92 7.52
C ALA A 29 10.53 2.18 7.75
N ALA A 30 11.12 1.57 8.78
CA ALA A 30 12.56 1.68 9.01
C ALA A 30 13.38 1.04 7.87
N LYS A 31 12.95 -0.11 7.34
CA LYS A 31 13.62 -0.74 6.18
C LYS A 31 13.58 0.13 4.92
N ILE A 32 12.42 0.71 4.59
CA ILE A 32 12.27 1.60 3.44
C ILE A 32 13.13 2.86 3.62
N ALA A 33 13.16 3.45 4.81
CA ALA A 33 13.97 4.63 5.09
C ALA A 33 15.47 4.41 4.83
N ALA A 34 15.97 3.17 5.00
CA ALA A 34 17.37 2.83 4.73
C ALA A 34 17.75 2.91 3.23
N TYR A 35 16.77 3.00 2.32
CA TYR A 35 17.00 3.24 0.89
C TYR A 35 17.11 4.73 0.54
N PHE A 36 16.82 5.64 1.48
CA PHE A 36 16.95 7.07 1.24
C PHE A 36 18.38 7.55 1.49
N ASP A 37 18.75 8.66 0.87
CA ASP A 37 19.93 9.41 1.27
C ASP A 37 19.62 10.22 2.54
N ASN A 38 20.51 10.14 3.52
CA ASN A 38 20.45 10.87 4.80
C ASN A 38 19.08 10.79 5.53
N PRO A 39 18.53 9.59 5.78
CA PRO A 39 17.23 9.45 6.43
C PRO A 39 17.29 9.92 7.89
N VAL A 40 16.31 10.74 8.29
CA VAL A 40 16.13 11.21 9.66
C VAL A 40 14.76 10.76 10.17
N LYS A 41 14.73 10.24 11.40
CA LYS A 41 13.48 9.94 12.08
C LYS A 41 12.78 11.24 12.49
N ILE A 42 11.55 11.43 12.01
CA ILE A 42 10.77 12.65 12.28
C ILE A 42 9.88 12.46 13.51
N ALA A 43 9.05 11.42 13.49
CA ALA A 43 8.05 11.18 14.51
C ALA A 43 7.78 9.69 14.67
N HIS A 44 7.35 9.30 15.87
CA HIS A 44 6.73 8.01 16.13
C HIS A 44 5.58 8.25 17.09
N HIS A 45 4.36 8.12 16.60
CA HIS A 45 3.16 8.32 17.40
C HIS A 45 2.12 7.26 17.00
N ARG A 46 1.66 6.49 17.99
CA ARG A 46 0.81 5.31 17.75
C ARG A 46 1.46 4.34 16.75
N GLU A 47 0.73 3.88 15.74
CA GLU A 47 1.21 3.05 14.64
C GLU A 47 1.98 3.80 13.55
N TYR A 48 2.09 5.14 13.65
CA TYR A 48 2.69 6.00 12.63
C TYR A 48 4.15 6.33 12.96
N LEU A 49 5.08 5.66 12.29
CA LEU A 49 6.52 5.94 12.31
C LEU A 49 6.89 6.64 11.01
N THR A 50 7.38 7.87 11.11
CA THR A 50 7.76 8.70 9.96
C THR A 50 9.27 8.93 9.90
N TYR A 51 9.86 8.68 8.73
CA TYR A 51 11.20 9.12 8.36
C TYR A 51 11.14 10.01 7.13
N THR A 52 12.09 10.92 7.03
CA THR A 52 12.30 11.76 5.84
C THR A 52 13.77 11.72 5.46
N GLY A 53 14.04 11.58 4.17
CA GLY A 53 15.38 11.67 3.58
C GLY A 53 15.25 12.22 2.16
N THR A 54 16.16 11.85 1.25
CA THR A 54 16.02 12.20 -0.16
C THR A 54 16.15 10.99 -1.08
N LEU A 55 15.46 11.04 -2.22
CA LEU A 55 15.68 10.18 -3.38
C LEU A 55 15.90 11.05 -4.61
N ALA A 56 16.97 10.80 -5.36
CA ALA A 56 17.36 11.63 -6.50
C ALA A 56 17.45 13.14 -6.16
N GLY A 57 17.90 13.46 -4.94
CA GLY A 57 18.01 14.83 -4.43
C GLY A 57 16.69 15.51 -4.04
N VAL A 58 15.55 14.81 -4.14
CA VAL A 58 14.23 15.34 -3.79
C VAL A 58 13.78 14.79 -2.43
N PRO A 59 13.22 15.61 -1.52
CA PRO A 59 12.68 15.14 -0.25
C PRO A 59 11.59 14.09 -0.42
N VAL A 60 11.78 12.94 0.23
CA VAL A 60 10.80 11.85 0.31
C VAL A 60 10.61 11.40 1.74
N SER A 61 9.44 10.85 2.04
CA SER A 61 9.14 10.32 3.37
C SER A 61 8.66 8.88 3.30
N VAL A 62 8.71 8.20 4.43
CA VAL A 62 7.99 6.95 4.67
C VAL A 62 7.24 7.07 5.98
N THR A 63 5.96 6.71 5.97
CA THR A 63 5.09 6.73 7.15
C THR A 63 4.32 5.42 7.24
N SER A 64 4.48 4.68 8.34
CA SER A 64 3.66 3.47 8.54
C SER A 64 2.20 3.80 8.80
N THR A 65 1.28 2.95 8.33
CA THR A 65 -0.18 3.21 8.38
C THR A 65 -0.94 2.35 9.40
N GLY A 66 -0.30 1.34 9.99
CA GLY A 66 -1.01 0.28 10.69
C GLY A 66 -1.78 -0.65 9.74
N ILE A 67 -2.65 -1.49 10.33
CA ILE A 67 -3.49 -2.45 9.61
C ILE A 67 -4.91 -1.90 9.47
N GLY A 68 -5.42 -1.92 8.24
CA GLY A 68 -6.79 -1.59 7.91
C GLY A 68 -6.97 -0.20 7.30
N GLY A 69 -8.14 -0.03 6.66
CA GLY A 69 -8.56 1.23 6.05
C GLY A 69 -8.60 2.42 7.00
N PRO A 70 -9.16 2.32 8.23
CA PRO A 70 -9.35 3.49 9.09
C PRO A 70 -8.06 4.23 9.46
N SER A 71 -7.01 3.51 9.87
CA SER A 71 -5.72 4.11 10.21
C SER A 71 -4.97 4.58 8.96
N SER A 72 -5.11 3.87 7.85
CA SER A 72 -4.52 4.26 6.56
C SER A 72 -5.10 5.57 6.03
N ALA A 73 -6.41 5.79 6.17
CA ALA A 73 -7.06 7.03 5.79
C ALA A 73 -6.52 8.22 6.60
N ILE A 74 -6.37 8.06 7.93
CA ILE A 74 -5.76 9.09 8.80
C ILE A 74 -4.37 9.48 8.32
N ALA A 75 -3.52 8.51 7.98
CA ALA A 75 -2.18 8.79 7.49
C ALA A 75 -2.19 9.60 6.19
N VAL A 76 -3.02 9.21 5.23
CA VAL A 76 -3.11 9.91 3.93
C VAL A 76 -3.61 11.34 4.11
N GLU A 77 -4.66 11.55 4.91
CA GLU A 77 -5.23 12.88 5.18
C GLU A 77 -4.19 13.82 5.81
N GLU A 78 -3.51 13.38 6.87
CA GLU A 78 -2.54 14.23 7.58
C GLU A 78 -1.27 14.48 6.75
N LEU A 79 -0.84 13.51 5.93
CA LEU A 79 0.26 13.72 4.97
C LEU A 79 -0.14 14.68 3.85
N TYR A 80 -1.36 14.57 3.34
CA TYR A 80 -1.91 15.45 2.33
C TYR A 80 -2.00 16.90 2.84
N GLU A 81 -2.50 17.11 4.07
CA GLU A 81 -2.48 18.42 4.71
C GLU A 81 -1.05 19.00 4.86
N CYS A 82 -0.05 18.12 5.01
CA CYS A 82 1.36 18.48 5.02
C CYS A 82 1.98 18.65 3.62
N GLY A 83 1.21 18.53 2.55
CA GLY A 83 1.62 18.81 1.17
C GLY A 83 2.12 17.61 0.37
N ALA A 84 1.96 16.39 0.88
CA ALA A 84 2.22 15.18 0.09
C ALA A 84 1.12 14.97 -0.96
N HIS A 85 1.51 14.72 -2.21
CA HIS A 85 0.60 14.57 -3.35
C HIS A 85 0.83 13.29 -4.15
N THR A 86 1.85 12.51 -3.80
CA THR A 86 2.16 11.23 -4.45
C THR A 86 2.54 10.21 -3.40
N MET A 87 1.75 9.15 -3.30
CA MET A 87 1.87 8.18 -2.22
C MET A 87 1.89 6.76 -2.77
N MET A 88 2.71 5.89 -2.18
CA MET A 88 2.84 4.51 -2.63
C MET A 88 2.78 3.56 -1.44
N ARG A 89 1.77 2.70 -1.43
CA ARG A 89 1.72 1.59 -0.47
C ARG A 89 2.80 0.56 -0.79
N ILE A 90 3.53 0.14 0.25
CA ILE A 90 4.42 -1.02 0.19
C ILE A 90 3.96 -2.07 1.20
N GLY A 91 3.25 -3.08 0.71
CA GLY A 91 2.51 -4.01 1.54
C GLY A 91 2.92 -5.47 1.38
N SER A 92 2.13 -6.33 2.00
CA SER A 92 2.06 -7.75 1.68
C SER A 92 0.63 -8.13 1.34
N CYS A 93 0.47 -9.22 0.59
CA CYS A 93 -0.82 -9.75 0.16
C CYS A 93 -0.82 -11.28 0.24
N ALA A 94 -2.00 -11.88 0.24
CA ALA A 94 -2.17 -13.32 0.07
C ALA A 94 -2.59 -13.63 -1.37
N SER A 95 -2.11 -14.74 -1.93
CA SER A 95 -2.48 -15.17 -3.27
C SER A 95 -3.89 -15.77 -3.31
N THR A 96 -4.72 -15.31 -4.24
CA THR A 96 -6.07 -15.86 -4.52
C THR A 96 -6.12 -16.54 -5.90
N SER A 97 -4.96 -16.74 -6.54
CA SER A 97 -4.89 -17.29 -7.90
C SER A 97 -3.61 -18.09 -8.10
N PRO A 98 -3.63 -19.22 -8.83
CA PRO A 98 -2.42 -19.97 -9.16
C PRO A 98 -1.41 -19.17 -10.01
N LYS A 99 -1.80 -18.00 -10.52
CA LYS A 99 -0.93 -17.06 -11.23
C LYS A 99 0.04 -16.31 -10.32
N VAL A 100 -0.21 -16.29 -9.01
CA VAL A 100 0.60 -15.56 -8.02
C VAL A 100 1.19 -16.57 -7.04
N LYS A 101 2.52 -16.61 -6.95
CA LYS A 101 3.26 -17.47 -6.04
C LYS A 101 3.77 -16.68 -4.85
N VAL A 102 4.14 -17.38 -3.79
CA VAL A 102 4.87 -16.77 -2.68
C VAL A 102 6.17 -16.13 -3.21
N GLY A 103 6.45 -14.90 -2.78
CA GLY A 103 7.63 -14.15 -3.22
C GLY A 103 7.49 -13.37 -4.53
N ASP A 104 6.39 -13.54 -5.26
CA ASP A 104 6.09 -12.69 -6.42
C ASP A 104 5.71 -11.28 -5.94
N VAL A 105 6.15 -10.26 -6.68
CA VAL A 105 5.65 -8.90 -6.51
C VAL A 105 4.25 -8.79 -7.10
N VAL A 106 3.37 -8.06 -6.44
CA VAL A 106 2.00 -7.83 -6.88
C VAL A 106 1.73 -6.34 -6.98
N ILE A 107 1.25 -5.90 -8.14
CA ILE A 107 0.91 -4.52 -8.46
C ILE A 107 -0.60 -4.47 -8.73
N PRO A 108 -1.43 -4.02 -7.77
CA PRO A 108 -2.85 -3.91 -8.00
C PRO A 108 -3.17 -2.90 -9.12
N ASN A 109 -4.02 -3.28 -10.06
CA ASN A 109 -4.60 -2.35 -11.05
C ASN A 109 -6.05 -1.93 -10.70
N GLY A 110 -6.53 -2.36 -9.54
CA GLY A 110 -7.84 -2.07 -8.99
C GLY A 110 -8.06 -2.88 -7.72
N ALA A 111 -9.03 -2.47 -6.91
CA ALA A 111 -9.37 -3.15 -5.67
C ALA A 111 -10.87 -3.44 -5.54
N VAL A 112 -11.23 -4.66 -5.15
CA VAL A 112 -12.57 -4.96 -4.64
C VAL A 112 -12.73 -4.29 -3.29
N ARG A 113 -13.85 -3.57 -3.13
CA ARG A 113 -14.21 -2.77 -1.95
C ARG A 113 -14.96 -3.61 -0.91
N MET A 114 -14.34 -4.66 -0.36
CA MET A 114 -14.94 -5.45 0.74
C MET A 114 -14.58 -4.85 2.12
N GLU A 115 -14.55 -3.52 2.21
CA GLU A 115 -14.16 -2.73 3.37
C GLU A 115 -15.11 -1.56 3.59
N GLY A 116 -15.18 -1.05 4.81
CA GLY A 116 -16.15 -0.02 5.22
C GLY A 116 -15.62 1.41 5.21
N THR A 117 -14.32 1.64 5.01
CA THR A 117 -13.78 3.02 5.07
C THR A 117 -14.08 3.76 3.78
N GLY A 118 -13.93 3.11 2.63
CA GLY A 118 -14.12 3.71 1.31
C GLY A 118 -15.50 4.31 1.05
N ILE A 119 -16.56 3.74 1.65
CA ILE A 119 -17.93 4.27 1.51
C ILE A 119 -18.13 5.65 2.16
N HIS A 120 -17.22 6.06 3.06
CA HIS A 120 -17.23 7.41 3.64
C HIS A 120 -16.58 8.45 2.73
N TYR A 121 -15.89 8.01 1.67
CA TYR A 121 -15.21 8.87 0.70
C TYR A 121 -15.97 8.97 -0.62
N LEU A 122 -16.41 7.84 -1.17
CA LEU A 122 -17.07 7.78 -2.48
C LEU A 122 -18.19 6.72 -2.51
N PRO A 123 -19.28 6.94 -3.30
CA PRO A 123 -20.36 5.96 -3.47
C PRO A 123 -19.85 4.58 -3.90
N GLU A 124 -20.55 3.51 -3.55
CA GLU A 124 -20.13 2.12 -3.77
C GLU A 124 -19.77 1.81 -5.24
N GLU A 125 -20.49 2.42 -6.19
CA GLU A 125 -20.30 2.24 -7.62
C GLU A 125 -19.00 2.85 -8.14
N PHE A 126 -18.41 3.80 -7.40
CA PHE A 126 -17.14 4.41 -7.81
C PHE A 126 -16.00 3.37 -7.70
N PRO A 127 -15.18 3.17 -8.75
CA PRO A 127 -14.16 2.13 -8.71
C PRO A 127 -12.95 2.54 -7.86
N ALA A 128 -12.46 1.62 -7.01
CA ALA A 128 -11.19 1.81 -6.32
C ALA A 128 -10.03 1.44 -7.25
N VAL A 129 -9.47 2.44 -7.94
CA VAL A 129 -8.40 2.28 -8.92
C VAL A 129 -7.16 3.11 -8.56
N PRO A 130 -5.95 2.58 -8.76
CA PRO A 130 -4.72 3.34 -8.55
C PRO A 130 -4.49 4.35 -9.68
N ASP A 131 -3.55 5.26 -9.45
CA ASP A 131 -2.98 6.10 -10.50
C ASP A 131 -2.30 5.25 -11.58
N TYR A 132 -2.66 5.50 -12.84
CA TYR A 132 -2.19 4.71 -13.98
C TYR A 132 -0.69 4.87 -14.25
N GLU A 133 -0.16 6.09 -14.17
CA GLU A 133 1.27 6.32 -14.43
C GLU A 133 2.12 5.66 -13.34
N MET A 134 1.69 5.68 -12.08
CA MET A 134 2.37 4.95 -11.00
C MET A 134 2.37 3.42 -11.24
N VAL A 135 1.27 2.83 -11.73
CA VAL A 135 1.23 1.40 -12.08
C VAL A 135 2.21 1.06 -13.19
N LYS A 136 2.30 1.91 -14.22
CA LYS A 136 3.24 1.74 -15.34
C LYS A 136 4.70 1.83 -14.88
N GLU A 137 5.03 2.75 -13.98
CA GLU A 137 6.39 2.85 -13.42
C GLU A 137 6.72 1.66 -12.51
N LEU A 138 5.75 1.14 -11.75
CA LEU A 138 5.92 -0.09 -10.97
C LEU A 138 6.18 -1.30 -11.88
N GLU A 139 5.45 -1.44 -12.98
CA GLU A 139 5.70 -2.50 -13.95
C GLU A 139 7.10 -2.37 -14.59
N ALA A 140 7.46 -1.17 -15.01
CA ALA A 140 8.78 -0.90 -15.60
C ALA A 140 9.91 -1.20 -14.61
N ALA A 141 9.74 -0.84 -13.34
CA ALA A 141 10.68 -1.13 -12.27
C ALA A 141 10.83 -2.64 -12.03
N ALA A 142 9.72 -3.39 -11.97
CA ALA A 142 9.77 -4.84 -11.83
C ALA A 142 10.49 -5.53 -13.01
N LYS A 143 10.21 -5.10 -14.25
CA LYS A 143 10.93 -5.57 -15.46
C LYS A 143 12.42 -5.25 -15.40
N LYS A 144 12.78 -4.02 -15.02
CA LYS A 144 14.18 -3.56 -14.94
C LYS A 144 14.99 -4.37 -13.91
N LEU A 145 14.37 -4.71 -12.79
CA LEU A 145 14.99 -5.46 -11.70
C LEU A 145 14.96 -6.98 -11.89
N ASP A 146 14.36 -7.47 -12.99
CA ASP A 146 14.14 -8.90 -13.26
C ASP A 146 13.41 -9.61 -12.09
N ILE A 147 12.45 -8.91 -11.47
CA ILE A 147 11.67 -9.44 -10.36
C ILE A 147 10.33 -9.97 -10.90
N PRO A 148 9.99 -11.25 -10.65
CA PRO A 148 8.69 -11.81 -11.02
C PRO A 148 7.55 -10.99 -10.42
N TYR A 149 6.56 -10.64 -11.24
CA TYR A 149 5.44 -9.82 -10.81
C TYR A 149 4.10 -10.25 -11.44
N ASN A 150 3.02 -9.85 -10.77
CA ASN A 150 1.65 -9.94 -11.26
C ASN A 150 0.97 -8.57 -11.19
N ILE A 151 0.29 -8.19 -12.28
CA ILE A 151 -0.67 -7.08 -12.27
C ILE A 151 -2.08 -7.68 -12.24
N GLY A 152 -2.88 -7.31 -11.25
CA GLY A 152 -4.23 -7.84 -11.11
C GLY A 152 -5.04 -7.23 -9.96
N VAL A 153 -6.35 -7.49 -9.96
CA VAL A 153 -7.26 -6.93 -8.95
C VAL A 153 -6.96 -7.53 -7.58
N THR A 154 -6.87 -6.68 -6.56
CA THR A 154 -6.74 -7.08 -5.15
C THR A 154 -8.09 -7.07 -4.44
N ILE A 155 -8.36 -8.04 -3.57
CA ILE A 155 -9.51 -7.99 -2.67
C ILE A 155 -9.10 -7.25 -1.39
N SER A 156 -9.65 -6.05 -1.14
CA SER A 156 -9.42 -5.34 0.12
C SER A 156 -10.55 -5.64 1.10
N LYS A 157 -10.18 -6.03 2.33
CA LYS A 157 -11.12 -6.47 3.37
C LYS A 157 -10.76 -5.90 4.74
N ASP A 158 -11.78 -5.66 5.57
CA ASP A 158 -11.57 -5.17 6.93
C ASP A 158 -11.11 -6.25 7.93
N SER A 159 -11.41 -7.52 7.65
CA SER A 159 -11.10 -8.60 8.57
C SER A 159 -10.20 -9.64 7.92
N PHE A 160 -9.01 -9.81 8.50
CA PHE A 160 -8.13 -10.92 8.16
C PHE A 160 -8.81 -12.27 8.44
N TYR A 161 -9.50 -12.39 9.58
CA TYR A 161 -10.12 -13.65 10.01
C TYR A 161 -11.36 -14.06 9.20
N THR A 162 -11.97 -13.15 8.45
CA THR A 162 -13.04 -13.51 7.49
C THR A 162 -12.49 -14.07 6.18
N GLU A 163 -11.20 -13.92 5.89
CA GLU A 163 -10.52 -14.63 4.80
C GLU A 163 -10.04 -16.01 5.25
N VAL A 164 -9.33 -16.09 6.39
CA VAL A 164 -8.59 -17.30 6.76
C VAL A 164 -9.39 -18.33 7.56
N SER A 165 -10.52 -17.92 8.14
CA SER A 165 -11.41 -18.79 8.92
C SER A 165 -12.90 -18.44 8.75
N PRO A 166 -13.39 -18.28 7.51
CA PRO A 166 -14.73 -17.77 7.24
C PRO A 166 -15.82 -18.64 7.87
N GLU A 167 -15.63 -19.96 7.95
CA GLU A 167 -16.58 -20.94 8.52
C GLU A 167 -16.87 -20.73 10.01
N THR A 168 -16.00 -20.01 10.71
CA THR A 168 -16.21 -19.67 12.12
C THR A 168 -17.07 -18.42 12.32
N LYS A 169 -17.46 -17.73 11.24
CA LYS A 169 -18.17 -16.45 11.30
C LYS A 169 -19.67 -16.65 11.06
N PRO A 170 -20.56 -15.92 11.76
CA PRO A 170 -22.02 -16.02 11.56
C PRO A 170 -22.49 -15.76 10.13
N VAL A 171 -21.75 -14.92 9.40
CA VAL A 171 -22.04 -14.54 8.00
C VAL A 171 -21.27 -15.38 6.97
N TYR A 172 -20.79 -16.58 7.36
CA TYR A 172 -19.98 -17.48 6.52
C TYR A 172 -20.50 -17.63 5.09
N TYR A 173 -21.81 -17.88 4.93
CA TYR A 173 -22.41 -18.13 3.61
C TYR A 173 -22.21 -16.95 2.66
N GLU A 174 -22.34 -15.73 3.17
CA GLU A 174 -22.11 -14.50 2.40
C GLU A 174 -20.63 -14.33 2.08
N LEU A 175 -19.75 -14.52 3.07
CA LEU A 175 -18.30 -14.42 2.89
C LEU A 175 -17.81 -15.37 1.80
N LYS A 176 -18.23 -16.65 1.86
CA LYS A 176 -17.87 -17.67 0.89
C LYS A 176 -18.38 -17.31 -0.51
N ASN A 177 -19.65 -16.93 -0.63
CA ASN A 177 -20.24 -16.59 -1.93
C ASN A 177 -19.56 -15.38 -2.58
N LYS A 178 -19.30 -14.31 -1.79
CA LYS A 178 -18.58 -13.12 -2.25
C LYS A 178 -17.15 -13.48 -2.67
N TRP A 179 -16.42 -14.21 -1.84
CA TRP A 179 -15.04 -14.58 -2.13
C TRP A 179 -14.91 -15.41 -3.41
N GLU A 180 -15.76 -16.43 -3.59
CA GLU A 180 -15.80 -17.22 -4.82
C GLU A 180 -16.12 -16.38 -6.05
N ALA A 181 -17.01 -15.38 -5.92
CA ALA A 181 -17.33 -14.46 -7.01
C ALA A 181 -16.11 -13.61 -7.39
N TYR A 182 -15.35 -13.11 -6.40
CA TYR A 182 -14.15 -12.31 -6.66
C TYR A 182 -13.02 -13.14 -7.31
N GLU A 183 -12.77 -14.37 -6.84
CA GLU A 183 -11.80 -15.27 -7.46
C GLU A 183 -12.19 -15.61 -8.91
N LYS A 184 -13.46 -15.96 -9.16
CA LYS A 184 -13.99 -16.23 -10.52
C LYS A 184 -13.98 -14.99 -11.41
N GLY A 185 -14.11 -13.80 -10.81
CA GLY A 185 -13.98 -12.50 -11.47
C GLY A 185 -12.53 -12.12 -11.83
N GLY A 186 -11.55 -12.90 -11.37
CA GLY A 186 -10.14 -12.74 -11.74
C GLY A 186 -9.28 -11.97 -10.73
N ALA A 187 -9.76 -11.74 -9.51
CA ALA A 187 -8.90 -11.21 -8.45
C ALA A 187 -7.72 -12.16 -8.19
N THR A 188 -6.51 -11.63 -8.15
CA THR A 188 -5.28 -12.44 -8.07
C THR A 188 -4.67 -12.50 -6.69
N ASN A 189 -5.07 -11.58 -5.81
CA ASN A 189 -4.53 -11.45 -4.48
C ASN A 189 -5.54 -10.78 -3.53
N SER A 190 -5.24 -10.81 -2.24
CA SER A 190 -6.00 -10.11 -1.20
C SER A 190 -5.09 -9.25 -0.32
N SER A 191 -5.59 -8.08 0.09
CA SER A 191 -4.93 -7.15 1.01
C SER A 191 -6.00 -6.53 1.94
N MET A 192 -5.69 -5.46 2.66
CA MET A 192 -6.63 -4.82 3.59
C MET A 192 -6.79 -3.30 3.37
N GLU A 193 -5.83 -2.64 2.74
CA GLU A 193 -5.79 -1.17 2.68
C GLU A 193 -5.95 -0.58 1.25
N CYS A 194 -5.77 -1.38 0.20
CA CYS A 194 -5.66 -0.83 -1.17
C CYS A 194 -6.94 -0.09 -1.60
N ALA A 195 -8.13 -0.66 -1.36
CA ALA A 195 -9.38 -0.01 -1.72
C ALA A 195 -9.53 1.35 -1.03
N THR A 196 -9.32 1.40 0.29
CA THR A 196 -9.37 2.65 1.05
C THR A 196 -8.37 3.68 0.50
N LEU A 197 -7.10 3.30 0.33
CA LEU A 197 -6.06 4.21 -0.14
C LEU A 197 -6.37 4.80 -1.52
N PHE A 198 -6.88 3.99 -2.44
CA PHE A 198 -7.24 4.44 -3.78
C PHE A 198 -8.44 5.40 -3.77
N LEU A 199 -9.46 5.12 -2.94
CA LEU A 199 -10.65 5.97 -2.84
C LEU A 199 -10.36 7.29 -2.13
N VAL A 200 -9.56 7.27 -1.05
CA VAL A 200 -9.11 8.49 -0.36
C VAL A 200 -8.30 9.36 -1.32
N ALA A 201 -7.33 8.77 -2.02
CA ALA A 201 -6.51 9.49 -2.98
C ALA A 201 -7.33 10.11 -4.11
N ALA A 202 -8.30 9.38 -4.65
CA ALA A 202 -9.23 9.90 -5.67
C ALA A 202 -10.07 11.08 -5.15
N SER A 203 -10.48 11.05 -3.88
CA SER A 203 -11.25 12.17 -3.28
C SER A 203 -10.40 13.42 -3.01
N LEU A 204 -9.08 13.26 -2.84
CA LEU A 204 -8.13 14.32 -2.57
C LEU A 204 -7.40 14.83 -3.84
N ASP A 205 -7.66 14.23 -5.00
CA ASP A 205 -6.98 14.52 -6.27
C ASP A 205 -5.44 14.35 -6.18
N ILE A 206 -5.01 13.23 -5.58
CA ILE A 206 -3.58 12.88 -5.45
C ILE A 206 -3.25 11.53 -6.09
N ARG A 207 -1.98 11.33 -6.46
CA ARG A 207 -1.52 10.06 -7.05
C ARG A 207 -1.30 9.01 -5.97
N MET A 208 -1.89 7.83 -6.15
CA MET A 208 -1.73 6.69 -5.24
C MET A 208 -1.61 5.38 -6.01
N SER A 209 -0.64 4.55 -5.63
CA SER A 209 -0.56 3.16 -6.09
C SER A 209 -0.03 2.24 -4.99
N SER A 210 0.06 0.95 -5.29
CA SER A 210 0.48 -0.08 -4.34
C SER A 210 1.39 -1.08 -5.01
N VAL A 211 2.41 -1.51 -4.28
CA VAL A 211 3.25 -2.65 -4.61
C VAL A 211 3.36 -3.54 -3.37
N MET A 212 3.16 -4.83 -3.55
CA MET A 212 3.10 -5.78 -2.45
C MET A 212 3.93 -7.01 -2.73
N ILE A 213 4.39 -7.66 -1.66
CA ILE A 213 4.94 -9.01 -1.74
C ILE A 213 3.85 -10.05 -1.48
N SER A 214 3.77 -11.08 -2.31
CA SER A 214 2.89 -12.22 -2.03
C SER A 214 3.47 -13.07 -0.90
N ALA A 215 2.72 -13.18 0.19
CA ALA A 215 3.08 -13.95 1.39
C ALA A 215 2.72 -15.43 1.28
N THR A 216 1.88 -15.83 0.32
CA THR A 216 1.35 -17.19 0.23
C THR A 216 1.28 -17.70 -1.21
N ASN A 217 1.27 -19.02 -1.37
CA ASN A 217 0.78 -19.64 -2.60
C ASN A 217 -0.75 -19.78 -2.52
N TYR A 218 -1.41 -19.83 -3.68
CA TYR A 218 -2.86 -20.05 -3.73
C TYR A 218 -3.26 -21.33 -2.99
N LYS A 219 -4.26 -21.22 -2.10
CA LYS A 219 -4.77 -22.30 -1.22
C LYS A 219 -3.72 -22.89 -0.25
N SER A 220 -2.60 -22.21 -0.04
CA SER A 220 -1.58 -22.58 0.93
C SER A 220 -1.50 -21.51 2.01
N TYR A 221 -2.39 -21.59 3.00
CA TYR A 221 -2.40 -20.68 4.13
C TYR A 221 -1.60 -21.24 5.32
N SER A 222 -0.85 -20.36 5.97
CA SER A 222 -0.29 -20.58 7.30
C SER A 222 -0.47 -19.34 8.16
N ASN A 223 -0.79 -19.55 9.44
CA ASN A 223 -0.83 -18.50 10.46
C ASN A 223 0.42 -18.51 11.36
N ASP A 224 1.49 -19.18 10.92
CA ASP A 224 2.78 -19.15 11.61
C ASP A 224 3.65 -18.04 11.01
N ASP A 225 4.17 -17.17 11.87
CA ASP A 225 5.07 -16.07 11.51
C ASP A 225 6.32 -16.57 10.76
N LYS A 226 6.75 -17.81 11.04
CA LYS A 226 7.90 -18.44 10.38
C LYS A 226 7.71 -18.68 8.89
N ASP A 227 6.45 -18.81 8.45
CA ASP A 227 6.13 -19.08 7.05
C ASP A 227 6.02 -17.79 6.22
N TYR A 228 6.14 -16.61 6.84
CA TYR A 228 6.18 -15.35 6.13
C TYR A 228 7.49 -15.24 5.32
N PRO A 229 7.45 -14.86 4.03
CA PRO A 229 8.63 -14.83 3.18
C PRO A 229 9.51 -13.59 3.44
N ARG A 230 10.14 -13.54 4.62
CA ARG A 230 11.01 -12.43 5.04
C ARG A 230 12.17 -12.19 4.08
N GLU A 231 12.67 -13.24 3.44
CA GLU A 231 13.73 -13.19 2.43
C GLU A 231 13.33 -12.44 1.15
N TRP A 232 12.03 -12.34 0.86
CA TRP A 232 11.51 -11.69 -0.36
C TRP A 232 10.79 -10.37 -0.09
N GLU A 233 10.63 -9.97 1.18
CA GLU A 233 9.99 -8.70 1.55
C GLU A 233 10.66 -7.49 0.87
N ASP A 234 11.98 -7.53 0.72
CA ASP A 234 12.75 -6.45 0.10
C ASP A 234 12.45 -6.27 -1.39
N ARG A 235 11.91 -7.28 -2.09
CA ARG A 235 11.58 -7.16 -3.52
C ARG A 235 10.56 -6.05 -3.78
N ALA A 236 9.48 -6.00 -2.98
CA ALA A 236 8.46 -4.96 -3.12
C ALA A 236 9.02 -3.57 -2.77
N ILE A 237 9.94 -3.50 -1.79
CA ILE A 237 10.63 -2.26 -1.44
C ILE A 237 11.49 -1.78 -2.62
N GLN A 238 12.31 -2.65 -3.20
CA GLN A 238 13.18 -2.32 -4.33
C GLN A 238 12.39 -1.83 -5.55
N VAL A 239 11.31 -2.53 -5.90
CA VAL A 239 10.41 -2.12 -7.00
C VAL A 239 9.78 -0.76 -6.69
N GLY A 240 9.30 -0.54 -5.46
CA GLY A 240 8.70 0.73 -5.05
C GLY A 240 9.68 1.90 -5.08
N ILE A 241 10.91 1.71 -4.57
CA ILE A 241 11.97 2.73 -4.57
C ILE A 241 12.36 3.08 -6.01
N GLU A 242 12.58 2.10 -6.87
CA GLU A 242 12.91 2.33 -8.28
C GLU A 242 11.77 3.09 -8.99
N ALA A 243 10.53 2.64 -8.85
CA ALA A 243 9.38 3.29 -9.49
C ALA A 243 9.19 4.73 -9.02
N MET A 244 9.24 4.98 -7.71
CA MET A 244 9.14 6.35 -7.16
C MET A 244 10.29 7.23 -7.64
N THR A 245 11.50 6.69 -7.74
CA THR A 245 12.65 7.43 -8.28
C THR A 245 12.43 7.86 -9.74
N GLN A 246 11.79 7.01 -10.56
CA GLN A 246 11.46 7.38 -11.94
C GLN A 246 10.33 8.41 -12.00
N ILE A 247 9.29 8.27 -11.17
CA ILE A 247 8.20 9.26 -11.05
C ILE A 247 8.79 10.64 -10.71
N ILE A 248 9.63 10.71 -9.68
CA ILE A 248 10.30 11.94 -9.25
C ILE A 248 11.09 12.56 -10.42
N LYS A 249 11.87 11.77 -11.16
CA LYS A 249 12.67 12.27 -12.29
C LYS A 249 11.80 12.84 -13.40
N LYS A 250 10.67 12.23 -13.71
CA LYS A 250 9.72 12.72 -14.72
C LYS A 250 9.09 14.04 -14.27
N ASP A 251 8.57 14.07 -13.05
CA ASP A 251 7.96 15.29 -12.50
C ASP A 251 8.94 16.46 -12.43
N MET A 252 10.24 16.18 -12.23
CA MET A 252 11.29 17.21 -12.25
C MET A 252 11.69 17.64 -13.66
N ALA A 253 11.50 16.80 -14.68
CA ALA A 253 11.77 17.14 -16.08
C ALA A 253 10.62 17.95 -16.70
N ASP A 254 9.41 17.81 -16.19
CA ASP A 254 8.20 18.53 -16.64
C ASP A 254 8.04 19.92 -15.97
N ARG A 255 8.97 20.32 -15.09
CA ARG A 255 9.03 21.62 -14.41
C ARG A 255 9.95 22.60 -15.13
#